data_AF-A0A0F9HUW3-F1
#
_entry.id   AF-A0A0F9HUW3-F1
#
_cell.length_a   1.000
_cell.length_b   1.000
_cell.length_c   1.000
_cell.angle_alpha   90.00
_cell.angle_beta   90.00
_cell.angle_gamma   90.00
#
_symmetry.space_group_name_H-M   'P 1'
#
loop_
_entity.id
_entity.type
_entity.pdbx_description
1 polymer ?
#
loop_
_entity_poly.entity_id
_entity_poly.type
_entity_poly.pdbx_seq_one_letter_code
_entity_poly.pdbx_strand_id
1 'polypeptide(L)'
;HNVKDLDKVADIAEVINGGRDNFGGSGWINSNTQIMAQHVLGAHDLDDSLMLIKESWDRRIPVLLLGYKDVGFGAEFGRHDTEGIEVALKLLLDDVNRRRYATLSVDTAVLDQYPQLCEVLGVSKALTSSPEGKFSMYIDLVNEKMAKSSYVKPDEYVSLYGDSHWDGKAEHIKKQFARW
;
A
#
# COMPACT_ATOMS: atom_id res chain seq x y z
N HIS A 1 -5.70 -7.93 -7.45
CA HIS A 1 -5.49 -7.96 -8.91
C HIS A 1 -4.74 -9.24 -9.24
N ASN A 2 -4.93 -9.81 -10.42
CA ASN A 2 -4.16 -10.97 -10.87
C ASN A 2 -3.34 -10.64 -12.13
N VAL A 3 -2.53 -11.58 -12.59
CA VAL A 3 -1.63 -11.38 -13.75
C VAL A 3 -2.38 -10.91 -15.01
N LYS A 4 -3.65 -11.30 -15.20
CA LYS A 4 -4.44 -10.90 -16.37
C LYS A 4 -4.74 -9.39 -16.36
N ASP A 5 -4.68 -8.73 -15.22
CA ASP A 5 -4.84 -7.28 -15.11
C ASP A 5 -3.57 -6.52 -15.54
N LEU A 6 -2.41 -7.18 -15.65
CA LEU A 6 -1.16 -6.54 -16.08
C LEU A 6 -1.16 -6.15 -17.57
N ASP A 7 -2.00 -6.79 -18.39
CA ASP A 7 -2.12 -6.40 -19.79
C ASP A 7 -2.81 -5.02 -19.92
N LYS A 8 -3.75 -4.71 -19.02
CA LYS A 8 -4.35 -3.37 -18.92
C LYS A 8 -3.32 -2.30 -18.54
N VAL A 9 -2.28 -2.68 -17.79
CA VAL A 9 -1.18 -1.76 -17.43
C VAL A 9 -0.39 -1.37 -18.69
N ALA A 10 -0.22 -2.28 -19.65
CA ALA A 10 0.40 -1.97 -20.93
C ALA A 10 -0.44 -0.96 -21.73
N ASP A 11 -1.76 -1.15 -21.80
CA ASP A 11 -2.68 -0.22 -22.46
C ASP A 11 -2.63 1.18 -21.82
N ILE A 12 -2.63 1.26 -20.48
CA ILE A 12 -2.52 2.53 -19.75
C ILE A 12 -1.16 3.18 -19.99
N ALA A 13 -0.08 2.39 -20.02
CA ALA A 13 1.27 2.88 -20.32
C ALA A 13 1.34 3.42 -21.76
N GLU A 14 0.70 2.75 -22.71
CA GLU A 14 0.63 3.20 -24.10
C GLU A 14 -0.16 4.50 -24.23
N VAL A 15 -1.28 4.68 -23.52
CA VAL A 15 -2.02 5.94 -23.52
C VAL A 15 -1.20 7.07 -22.91
N ILE A 16 -0.54 6.83 -21.77
CA ILE A 16 0.29 7.83 -21.08
C ILE A 16 1.51 8.22 -21.94
N ASN A 17 2.12 7.26 -22.64
CA ASN A 17 3.29 7.50 -23.48
C ASN A 17 2.95 7.95 -24.91
N GLY A 18 1.84 7.50 -25.50
CA GLY A 18 1.39 7.83 -26.86
C GLY A 18 0.69 9.19 -26.96
N GLY A 19 0.13 9.71 -25.86
CA GLY A 19 -0.32 11.10 -25.75
C GLY A 19 0.82 12.13 -25.85
N ARG A 20 2.07 11.67 -25.67
CA ARG A 20 3.30 12.47 -25.73
C ARG A 20 3.70 12.81 -27.16
N ASP A 21 3.38 11.95 -28.12
CA ASP A 21 3.77 12.09 -29.53
C ASP A 21 2.70 12.81 -30.37
N ASN A 22 1.43 12.77 -29.95
CA ASN A 22 0.30 13.33 -30.72
C ASN A 22 -0.08 14.78 -30.34
N PHE A 23 0.36 15.29 -29.19
CA PHE A 23 0.16 16.69 -28.80
C PHE A 23 1.48 17.44 -28.89
N GLY A 24 1.80 17.90 -30.10
CA GLY A 24 3.03 18.63 -30.42
C GLY A 24 3.45 19.60 -29.32
N GLY A 25 4.56 19.27 -28.66
CA GLY A 25 5.44 20.23 -27.98
C GLY A 25 4.83 21.17 -26.94
N SER A 26 3.86 20.73 -26.14
CA SER A 26 3.47 21.48 -24.92
C SER A 26 3.99 20.74 -23.69
N GLY A 27 5.08 21.28 -23.12
CA GLY A 27 5.84 20.72 -21.99
C GLY A 27 5.13 20.74 -20.63
N TRP A 28 3.89 20.25 -20.57
CA TRP A 28 3.08 20.19 -19.33
C TRP A 28 2.69 18.77 -18.90
N ILE A 29 2.84 17.75 -19.76
CA ILE A 29 2.70 16.35 -19.35
C ILE A 29 4.06 15.88 -18.80
N ASN A 30 4.14 16.02 -17.48
CA ASN A 30 5.30 15.81 -16.63
C ASN A 30 6.08 14.52 -16.97
N SER A 31 7.41 14.61 -17.06
CA SER A 31 8.29 13.51 -17.45
C SER A 31 8.42 12.36 -16.44
N ASN A 32 7.60 12.36 -15.38
CA ASN A 32 7.74 11.49 -14.20
C ASN A 32 6.48 10.67 -13.86
N THR A 33 5.48 10.57 -14.74
CA THR A 33 4.32 9.72 -14.47
C THR A 33 4.73 8.24 -14.55
N GLN A 34 4.70 7.55 -13.42
CA GLN A 34 5.03 6.13 -13.30
C GLN A 34 3.79 5.34 -12.90
N ILE A 35 3.52 4.26 -13.62
CA ILE A 35 2.47 3.30 -13.24
C ILE A 35 3.06 2.30 -12.25
N MET A 36 2.30 1.98 -11.21
CA MET A 36 2.68 1.06 -10.15
C MET A 36 1.57 0.02 -9.96
N ALA A 37 1.95 -1.25 -9.86
CA ALA A 37 1.03 -2.31 -9.48
C ALA A 37 0.84 -2.28 -7.96
N GLN A 38 -0.41 -2.19 -7.50
CA GLN A 38 -0.74 -2.29 -6.08
C GLN A 38 -1.36 -3.65 -5.80
N HIS A 39 -0.86 -4.32 -4.78
CA HIS A 39 -1.31 -5.67 -4.41
C HIS A 39 -1.48 -5.80 -2.90
N VAL A 40 -2.63 -6.31 -2.46
CA VAL A 40 -2.90 -6.58 -1.04
C VAL A 40 -2.42 -7.99 -0.72
N LEU A 41 -1.43 -8.11 0.17
CA LEU A 41 -0.95 -9.42 0.61
C LEU A 41 -2.04 -10.15 1.39
N GLY A 42 -2.27 -11.43 1.06
CA GLY A 42 -3.33 -12.25 1.68
C GLY A 42 -4.71 -12.08 1.04
N ALA A 43 -4.87 -11.23 0.02
CA ALA A 43 -6.11 -11.20 -0.78
C ALA A 43 -6.20 -12.32 -1.82
N HIS A 44 -5.05 -12.89 -2.18
CA HIS A 44 -4.89 -14.05 -3.05
C HIS A 44 -3.90 -15.01 -2.39
N ASP A 45 -3.83 -16.26 -2.87
CA ASP A 45 -2.80 -17.18 -2.40
C ASP A 45 -1.38 -16.67 -2.69
N LEU A 46 -0.41 -17.28 -2.03
CA LEU A 46 0.98 -16.88 -2.12
C LEU A 46 1.52 -17.02 -3.55
N ASP A 47 1.19 -18.10 -4.23
CA ASP A 47 1.68 -18.40 -5.58
C ASP A 47 1.19 -17.35 -6.59
N ASP A 48 -0.10 -17.00 -6.56
CA ASP A 48 -0.67 -15.95 -7.41
C ASP A 48 -0.04 -14.59 -7.10
N SER A 49 0.19 -14.30 -5.81
CA SER A 49 0.83 -13.06 -5.37
C SER A 49 2.27 -12.95 -5.89
N LEU A 50 3.06 -14.02 -5.75
CA LEU A 50 4.44 -14.08 -6.24
C LEU A 50 4.49 -14.01 -7.77
N MET A 51 3.55 -14.66 -8.46
CA MET A 51 3.44 -14.61 -9.90
C MET A 51 3.15 -13.18 -10.37
N LEU A 52 2.21 -12.47 -9.74
CA LEU A 52 1.94 -11.05 -10.05
C LEU A 52 3.18 -10.17 -9.85
N ILE A 53 3.91 -10.36 -8.75
CA ILE A 53 5.11 -9.57 -8.43
C ILE A 53 6.20 -9.82 -9.48
N LYS A 54 6.46 -11.10 -9.77
CA LYS A 54 7.44 -11.52 -10.77
C LYS A 54 7.10 -10.93 -12.15
N GLU A 55 5.86 -11.09 -12.61
CA GLU A 55 5.43 -10.59 -13.93
C GLU A 55 5.47 -9.05 -14.00
N SER A 56 5.14 -8.36 -12.89
CA SER A 56 5.28 -6.90 -12.82
C SER A 56 6.74 -6.48 -12.98
N TRP A 57 7.67 -7.13 -12.28
CA TRP A 57 9.10 -6.82 -12.41
C TRP A 57 9.64 -7.17 -13.79
N ASP A 58 9.29 -8.32 -14.37
CA ASP A 58 9.70 -8.70 -15.73
C ASP A 58 9.26 -7.64 -16.76
N ARG A 59 8.13 -6.96 -16.50
CA ARG A 59 7.60 -5.82 -17.29
C ARG A 59 8.11 -4.44 -16.84
N ARG A 60 9.02 -4.38 -15.86
CA ARG A 60 9.58 -3.16 -15.24
C ARG A 60 8.53 -2.25 -14.59
N ILE A 61 7.46 -2.85 -14.07
CA ILE A 61 6.42 -2.18 -13.31
C ILE A 61 6.79 -2.30 -11.82
N PRO A 62 6.97 -1.18 -11.09
CA PRO A 62 7.12 -1.19 -9.65
C PRO A 62 5.91 -1.79 -8.96
N VAL A 63 6.14 -2.43 -7.81
CA VAL A 63 5.07 -3.02 -7.00
C VAL A 63 5.00 -2.32 -5.65
N LEU A 64 3.79 -1.98 -5.20
CA LEU A 64 3.48 -1.62 -3.82
C LEU A 64 2.64 -2.72 -3.18
N LEU A 65 3.16 -3.30 -2.10
CA LEU A 65 2.45 -4.25 -1.26
C LEU A 65 1.69 -3.51 -0.17
N LEU A 66 0.42 -3.85 -0.02
CA LEU A 66 -0.48 -3.31 0.98
C LEU A 66 -0.84 -4.39 2.00
N GLY A 67 -0.97 -4.00 3.27
CA GLY A 67 -1.36 -4.91 4.35
C GLY A 67 -2.81 -5.38 4.18
N TYR A 68 -3.08 -6.60 4.63
CA TYR A 68 -4.45 -7.12 4.64
C TYR A 68 -5.31 -6.35 5.65
N LYS A 69 -6.57 -6.07 5.34
CA LYS A 69 -7.52 -5.51 6.31
C LYS A 69 -8.48 -6.59 6.77
N ASP A 70 -8.45 -6.92 8.05
CA ASP A 70 -9.41 -7.81 8.71
C ASP A 70 -10.63 -7.06 9.29
N VAL A 71 -10.74 -5.77 8.97
CA VAL A 71 -11.82 -4.86 9.40
C VAL A 71 -12.50 -4.18 8.21
N GLY A 72 -13.71 -3.67 8.44
CA GLY A 72 -14.49 -2.96 7.43
C GLY A 72 -14.71 -3.80 6.17
N PHE A 73 -14.54 -3.20 4.99
CA PHE A 73 -14.70 -3.89 3.71
C PHE A 73 -13.78 -5.11 3.55
N GLY A 74 -12.57 -5.07 4.14
CA GLY A 74 -11.62 -6.19 4.04
C GLY A 74 -12.05 -7.43 4.83
N ALA A 75 -12.86 -7.25 5.88
CA ALA A 75 -13.38 -8.35 6.70
C ALA A 75 -14.36 -9.25 5.94
N GLU A 76 -14.96 -8.76 4.85
CA GLU A 76 -15.86 -9.53 4.00
C GLU A 76 -15.12 -10.58 3.15
N PHE A 77 -13.81 -10.44 3.03
CA PHE A 77 -12.94 -11.35 2.29
C PHE A 77 -12.17 -12.23 3.28
N GLY A 78 -11.97 -13.50 2.93
CA GLY A 78 -11.12 -14.40 3.69
C GLY A 78 -9.65 -14.11 3.41
N ARG A 79 -8.85 -13.94 4.47
CA ARG A 79 -7.40 -13.82 4.30
C ARG A 79 -6.82 -15.17 3.89
N HIS A 80 -6.06 -15.17 2.80
CA HIS A 80 -5.25 -16.29 2.37
C HIS A 80 -3.96 -16.38 3.16
N ASP A 81 -3.47 -17.60 3.35
CA ASP A 81 -2.17 -17.85 3.95
C ASP A 81 -1.05 -17.40 3.02
N THR A 82 -0.04 -16.76 3.61
CA THR A 82 1.12 -16.19 2.93
C THR A 82 2.39 -16.44 3.72
N GLU A 83 2.42 -17.51 4.53
CA GLU A 83 3.63 -17.95 5.24
C GLU A 83 4.82 -18.08 4.28
N GLY A 84 5.99 -17.58 4.70
CA GLY A 84 7.22 -17.64 3.92
C GLY A 84 7.35 -16.59 2.80
N ILE A 85 6.44 -15.62 2.73
CA ILE A 85 6.51 -14.51 1.76
C ILE A 85 7.87 -13.80 1.77
N GLU A 86 8.47 -13.58 2.94
CA GLU A 86 9.76 -12.91 3.07
C GLU A 86 10.91 -13.69 2.41
N VAL A 87 10.90 -15.02 2.55
CA VAL A 87 11.89 -15.90 1.90
C VAL A 87 11.65 -15.96 0.40
N ALA A 88 10.39 -16.09 -0.02
CA ALA A 88 10.04 -16.14 -1.44
C ALA A 88 10.40 -14.84 -2.17
N LEU A 89 10.12 -13.67 -1.57
CA LEU A 89 10.51 -12.38 -2.12
C LEU A 89 12.02 -12.22 -2.20
N LYS A 90 12.76 -12.68 -1.20
CA LYS A 90 14.23 -12.68 -1.23
C LYS A 90 14.76 -13.49 -2.41
N LEU A 91 14.25 -14.71 -2.60
CA LEU A 91 14.64 -15.57 -3.72
C LEU A 91 14.32 -14.94 -5.07
N LEU A 92 13.16 -14.27 -5.21
CA LEU A 92 12.81 -13.55 -6.44
C LEU A 92 13.73 -12.35 -6.71
N LEU A 93 14.13 -11.62 -5.67
CA LEU A 93 15.00 -10.44 -5.77
C LEU A 93 16.48 -10.81 -6.01
N ASP A 94 16.92 -11.97 -5.54
CA ASP A 94 18.29 -12.47 -5.72
C ASP A 94 18.57 -12.95 -7.16
N ASP A 95 17.54 -13.04 -8.03
CA ASP A 95 17.74 -13.20 -9.47
C ASP A 95 18.47 -11.97 -10.04
N VAL A 96 19.72 -12.17 -10.47
CA VAL A 96 20.64 -11.14 -10.95
C VAL A 96 20.05 -10.33 -12.10
N ASN A 97 19.19 -10.94 -12.94
CA ASN A 97 18.56 -10.22 -14.04
C ASN A 97 17.52 -9.22 -13.52
N ARG A 98 16.82 -9.52 -12.42
CA ARG A 98 15.74 -8.69 -11.86
C ARG A 98 16.23 -7.60 -10.92
N ARG A 99 17.31 -7.87 -10.19
CA ARG A 99 17.82 -6.96 -9.14
C ARG A 99 18.10 -5.54 -9.62
N ARG A 100 18.36 -5.34 -10.91
CA ARG A 100 18.66 -4.02 -11.49
C ARG A 100 17.42 -3.12 -11.69
N TYR A 101 16.23 -3.70 -11.80
CA TYR A 101 15.00 -2.95 -12.10
C TYR A 101 13.83 -3.26 -11.17
N ALA A 102 13.92 -4.28 -10.32
CA ALA A 102 12.90 -4.58 -9.34
C ALA A 102 12.79 -3.45 -8.32
N THR A 103 11.60 -2.85 -8.25
CA THR A 103 11.24 -1.86 -7.24
C THR A 103 10.08 -2.41 -6.44
N LEU A 104 10.27 -2.52 -5.13
CA LEU A 104 9.27 -2.97 -4.18
C LEU A 104 9.06 -1.89 -3.12
N SER A 105 7.82 -1.49 -2.95
CA SER A 105 7.36 -0.64 -1.86
C SER A 105 6.41 -1.44 -0.98
N VAL A 106 6.32 -1.08 0.29
CA VAL A 106 5.41 -1.68 1.26
C VAL A 106 4.74 -0.57 2.04
N ASP A 107 3.46 -0.72 2.39
CA ASP A 107 2.82 0.15 3.37
C ASP A 107 3.21 -0.25 4.80
N THR A 108 2.90 0.60 5.76
CA THR A 108 3.23 0.35 7.16
C THR A 108 2.45 -0.83 7.73
N ALA A 109 1.24 -1.11 7.23
CA ALA A 109 0.46 -2.27 7.65
C ALA A 109 1.13 -3.61 7.26
N VAL A 110 1.78 -3.70 6.09
CA VAL A 110 2.62 -4.86 5.74
C VAL A 110 3.74 -5.04 6.78
N LEU A 111 4.41 -3.97 7.20
CA LEU A 111 5.51 -4.08 8.16
C LEU A 111 5.04 -4.59 9.53
N ASP A 112 3.85 -4.19 9.96
CA ASP A 112 3.25 -4.69 11.21
C ASP A 112 2.85 -6.16 11.10
N GLN A 113 2.37 -6.59 9.93
CA GLN A 113 1.95 -7.98 9.66
C GLN A 113 3.13 -8.93 9.42
N TYR A 114 4.24 -8.44 8.86
CA TYR A 114 5.43 -9.22 8.50
C TYR A 114 6.69 -8.55 9.04
N PRO A 115 6.90 -8.57 10.38
CA PRO A 115 7.96 -7.78 11.03
C PRO A 115 9.39 -8.19 10.62
N GLN A 116 9.57 -9.41 10.10
CA GLN A 116 10.86 -9.92 9.64
C GLN A 116 11.16 -9.57 8.18
N LEU A 117 10.19 -9.05 7.42
CA LEU A 117 10.31 -8.83 5.98
C LEU A 117 11.53 -7.96 5.63
N CYS A 118 11.66 -6.80 6.27
CA CYS A 118 12.79 -5.91 6.03
C CYS A 118 14.14 -6.51 6.40
N GLU A 119 14.20 -7.29 7.49
CA GLU A 119 15.43 -7.94 7.93
C GLU A 119 15.88 -9.00 6.90
N VAL A 120 14.96 -9.86 6.46
CA VAL A 120 15.24 -10.90 5.46
C VAL A 120 15.66 -10.30 4.12
N LEU A 121 15.07 -9.17 3.73
CA LEU A 121 15.40 -8.42 2.52
C LEU A 121 16.66 -7.53 2.66
N GLY A 122 17.26 -7.42 3.85
CA GLY A 122 18.43 -6.59 4.10
C GLY A 122 18.16 -5.08 4.06
N VAL A 123 16.92 -4.66 4.29
CA VAL A 123 16.50 -3.26 4.36
C VAL A 123 16.78 -2.70 5.75
N SER A 124 17.47 -1.56 5.82
CA SER A 124 17.79 -0.89 7.09
C SER A 124 16.52 -0.42 7.81
N LYS A 125 16.44 -0.68 9.12
CA LYS A 125 15.34 -0.18 9.99
C LYS A 125 15.22 1.34 9.97
N ALA A 126 16.31 2.07 9.72
CA ALA A 126 16.29 3.52 9.60
C ALA A 126 15.45 4.03 8.40
N LEU A 127 15.15 3.16 7.43
CA LEU A 127 14.36 3.45 6.24
C LEU A 127 12.90 2.98 6.38
N THR A 128 12.48 2.57 7.58
CA THR A 128 11.15 1.99 7.83
C THR A 128 10.42 2.75 8.92
N SER A 129 9.09 2.83 8.82
CA SER A 129 8.22 3.38 9.85
C SER A 129 7.11 2.39 10.20
N SER A 130 6.99 2.08 11.49
CA SER A 130 5.98 1.25 12.15
C SER A 130 5.85 1.73 13.62
N PRO A 131 4.69 1.55 14.29
CA PRO A 131 3.46 0.91 13.80
C PRO A 131 2.57 1.81 12.93
N GLU A 132 1.60 1.19 12.25
CA GLU A 132 0.55 1.85 11.48
C GLU A 132 -0.28 2.77 12.38
N GLY A 133 -0.61 3.96 11.88
CA GLY A 133 -1.31 4.99 12.66
C GLY A 133 -0.44 5.87 13.55
N LYS A 134 0.89 5.67 13.60
CA LYS A 134 1.80 6.52 14.40
C LYS A 134 1.88 7.97 13.91
N PHE A 135 1.72 8.18 12.60
CA PHE A 135 1.83 9.51 11.97
C PHE A 135 0.61 9.83 11.09
N SER A 136 -0.46 9.05 11.25
CA SER A 136 -1.68 9.16 10.45
C SER A 136 -2.91 9.02 11.34
N MET A 137 -4.06 9.43 10.82
CA MET A 137 -5.34 9.33 11.48
C MET A 137 -6.41 9.07 10.43
N TYR A 138 -7.41 8.28 10.80
CA TYR A 138 -8.60 8.04 10.00
C TYR A 138 -9.76 8.88 10.52
N ILE A 139 -10.46 9.55 9.60
CA ILE A 139 -11.67 10.32 9.90
C ILE A 139 -12.81 9.73 9.08
N ASP A 140 -13.83 9.25 9.78
CA ASP A 140 -15.10 8.82 9.23
C ASP A 140 -16.12 9.95 9.43
N LEU A 141 -16.32 10.75 8.39
CA LEU A 141 -17.27 11.86 8.41
C LEU A 141 -18.73 11.38 8.36
N VAL A 142 -19.00 10.16 7.89
CA VAL A 142 -20.37 9.63 7.78
C VAL A 142 -20.87 9.23 9.16
N ASN A 143 -20.03 8.56 9.93
CA ASN A 143 -20.37 8.12 11.29
C ASN A 143 -19.89 9.09 12.37
N GLU A 144 -19.30 10.23 11.98
CA GLU A 144 -18.76 11.26 12.88
C GLU A 144 -17.74 10.69 13.89
N LYS A 145 -16.86 9.83 13.41
CA LYS A 145 -15.85 9.13 14.21
C LYS A 145 -14.43 9.35 13.67
N MET A 146 -13.44 9.09 14.51
CA MET A 146 -12.03 9.05 14.14
C MET A 146 -11.29 7.92 14.83
N ALA A 147 -10.18 7.49 14.25
CA ALA A 147 -9.34 6.42 14.77
C ALA A 147 -7.86 6.65 14.41
N LYS A 148 -6.93 5.97 15.10
CA LYS A 148 -5.49 6.05 14.79
C LYS A 148 -5.16 5.57 13.37
N SER A 149 -5.93 4.61 12.84
CA SER A 149 -5.81 4.16 11.46
C SER A 149 -7.11 3.51 11.00
N SER A 150 -7.29 3.38 9.69
CA SER A 150 -8.39 2.63 9.08
C SER A 150 -8.28 1.11 9.26
N TYR A 151 -7.17 0.62 9.83
CA TYR A 151 -6.92 -0.79 10.13
C TYR A 151 -7.39 -1.22 11.54
N VAL A 152 -7.93 -0.31 12.36
CA VAL A 152 -8.40 -0.67 13.71
C VAL A 152 -9.88 -1.04 13.71
N LYS A 153 -10.30 -1.76 14.75
CA LYS A 153 -11.68 -2.21 14.86
C LYS A 153 -12.64 -1.04 15.15
N PRO A 154 -13.91 -1.11 14.69
CA PRO A 154 -14.87 -0.01 14.87
C PRO A 154 -15.17 0.38 16.33
N ASP A 155 -14.90 -0.50 17.29
CA ASP A 155 -15.01 -0.26 18.74
C ASP A 155 -13.85 0.56 19.31
N GLU A 156 -12.72 0.62 18.61
CA GLU A 156 -11.59 1.50 18.94
C GLU A 156 -11.78 2.95 18.43
N TYR A 157 -12.87 3.21 17.70
CA TYR A 157 -13.15 4.53 17.14
C TYR A 157 -13.66 5.46 18.23
N VAL A 158 -13.19 6.70 18.21
CA VAL A 158 -13.64 7.76 19.14
C VAL A 158 -14.49 8.79 18.39
N SER A 159 -15.38 9.48 19.12
CA SER A 159 -16.19 10.56 18.54
C SER A 159 -15.32 11.67 17.97
N LEU A 160 -15.64 12.10 16.74
CA LEU A 160 -14.99 13.22 16.06
C LEU A 160 -15.25 14.56 16.76
N TYR A 161 -16.37 14.69 17.48
CA TYR A 161 -16.79 15.95 18.09
C TYR A 161 -16.67 15.99 19.62
N GLY A 162 -16.47 14.82 20.25
CA GLY A 162 -16.48 14.70 21.71
C GLY A 162 -17.78 15.26 22.30
N ASP A 163 -17.67 15.93 23.44
CA ASP A 163 -18.80 16.59 24.15
C ASP A 163 -18.92 18.09 23.83
N SER A 164 -18.11 18.62 22.90
CA SER A 164 -17.91 20.07 22.72
C SER A 164 -18.71 20.71 21.57
N HIS A 165 -19.23 21.92 21.80
CA HIS A 165 -19.82 22.76 20.75
C HIS A 165 -18.77 23.22 19.71
N TRP A 166 -19.26 23.65 18.55
CA TRP A 166 -18.57 23.79 17.25
C TRP A 166 -17.15 24.39 17.25
N ASP A 167 -16.78 25.23 18.20
CA ASP A 167 -15.49 25.93 18.23
C ASP A 167 -14.32 25.10 18.80
N GLY A 168 -14.56 23.93 19.40
CA GLY A 168 -13.54 23.06 20.01
C GLY A 168 -13.03 21.91 19.15
N LYS A 169 -13.61 21.69 17.96
CA LYS A 169 -13.45 20.45 17.18
C LYS A 169 -12.00 20.19 16.72
N ALA A 170 -11.32 21.21 16.20
CA ALA A 170 -9.94 21.06 15.74
C ALA A 170 -8.97 20.74 16.89
N GLU A 171 -9.18 21.35 18.06
CA GLU A 171 -8.36 21.10 19.25
C GLU A 171 -8.61 19.71 19.84
N HIS A 172 -9.86 19.22 19.78
CA HIS A 172 -10.18 17.83 20.14
C HIS A 172 -9.44 16.84 19.24
N ILE A 173 -9.51 17.02 17.92
CA ILE A 173 -8.82 16.19 16.94
C ILE A 173 -7.30 16.20 17.19
N LYS A 174 -6.68 17.37 17.38
CA LYS A 174 -5.25 17.48 17.69
C LYS A 174 -4.86 16.78 18.99
N LYS A 175 -5.63 16.97 20.05
CA LYS A 175 -5.39 16.32 21.35
C LYS A 175 -5.52 14.81 21.25
N GLN A 176 -6.48 14.33 20.46
CA GLN A 176 -6.64 12.90 20.26
C GLN A 176 -5.49 12.33 19.43
N PHE A 177 -5.11 12.98 18.33
CA PHE A 177 -3.98 12.57 17.51
C PHE A 177 -2.68 12.51 18.31
N ALA A 178 -2.41 13.48 19.18
CA ALA A 178 -1.22 13.50 20.03
C ALA A 178 -1.16 12.38 21.10
N ARG A 179 -2.27 11.67 21.34
CA ARG A 179 -2.34 10.51 22.25
C ARG A 179 -2.07 9.18 21.55
N TRP A 180 -2.15 9.16 20.22
CA TRP A 180 -1.86 8.00 19.38
C TRP A 180 -0.39 8.03 18.93
#